data_AF-A0A1I8F927-F1
#
_entry.id   AF-A0A1I8F927-F1
#
_cell.length_a   1.000
_cell.length_b   1.000
_cell.length_c   1.000
_cell.angle_alpha   90.00
_cell.angle_beta   90.00
_cell.angle_gamma   90.00
#
_symmetry.space_group_name_H-M   'P 1'
#
loop_
_entity.id
_entity.type
_entity.pdbx_description
1 polymer ?
#
loop_
_entity_poly.entity_id
_entity_poly.type
_entity_poly.pdbx_seq_one_letter_code
_entity_poly.pdbx_strand_id
1 'polypeptide(L)'
;MVLSGASGWRLREAPLFNRAQSASFWGMQQRSVQNCLDFDFVCSRREPSVVAIAAITTRSTTGATTRSSFLSTSKCLTQCANIPDASVMVNFASLRSAYDSTLEALQFPQIRVIAIIAEGIPENLSRRLALRAAEKSVTRHRAGHCPAPWPYVSRSGGMSNELNNIIALECRRRVLEGVAIGGDRDIPDSTFLDHLLRYQADPGAQMLVVLGEVGRSRGIGALPTPCADGRITKPMVAWCIGTCAGLLGSEVQFGHAGACANSGQETASAKNAALAAAGAHVPASFDQLGETIRASTKIWSAAASLLPKEEPAPPTVPMDYSWARELGLIRKPQLVHDVNLRLSAARSCCTPGVPITEIINRDFGIGGRITAPRSQALTTPSLCARAGKDLIRRRSATAPPKQFSHGVDTGLIPMEFVNEMRKRVELIMGIGHRVKSINNPDMRVEILKKFALENFPASPMLHYALEVEKITTSKKPNLILNVDGMIGVAYADEFIEIGALNGMFVLGRSMGFIGHYLDQRRLKQGLYRHPWDDISYVMPEQSQWAPW
;
A
#
# COMPACT_ATOMS: atom_id res chain seq x y z
N MET A 1 -58.70 -22.18 -5.73
CA MET A 1 -58.74 -20.70 -5.78
C MET A 1 -57.45 -20.22 -6.43
N VAL A 2 -57.52 -19.56 -7.59
CA VAL A 2 -56.32 -19.13 -8.33
C VAL A 2 -55.85 -17.80 -7.76
N LEU A 3 -54.62 -17.75 -7.21
CA LEU A 3 -53.99 -16.50 -6.80
C LEU A 3 -53.17 -15.92 -7.96
N SER A 4 -53.85 -15.21 -8.85
CA SER A 4 -53.26 -14.33 -9.86
C SER A 4 -52.62 -13.10 -9.20
N GLY A 5 -51.54 -13.30 -8.45
CA GLY A 5 -50.79 -12.23 -7.77
C GLY A 5 -49.77 -11.58 -8.70
N ALA A 6 -50.10 -10.42 -9.26
CA ALA A 6 -49.25 -9.71 -10.22
C ALA A 6 -48.06 -8.96 -9.56
N SER A 7 -47.16 -9.68 -8.88
CA SER A 7 -45.87 -9.17 -8.39
C SER A 7 -44.80 -9.16 -9.49
N GLY A 8 -45.11 -8.53 -10.62
CA GLY A 8 -44.16 -8.34 -11.72
C GLY A 8 -42.94 -7.55 -11.25
N TRP A 9 -41.74 -8.11 -11.46
CA TRP A 9 -40.45 -7.50 -11.11
C TRP A 9 -40.28 -6.16 -11.84
N ARG A 10 -40.60 -5.04 -11.18
CA ARG A 10 -40.44 -3.70 -11.75
C ARG A 10 -38.98 -3.26 -11.74
N LEU A 11 -38.18 -3.86 -12.62
CA LEU A 11 -37.02 -3.19 -13.21
C LEU A 11 -37.53 -1.84 -13.74
N ARG A 12 -36.95 -0.73 -13.26
CA ARG A 12 -37.30 0.59 -13.80
C ARG A 12 -36.79 0.68 -15.23
N GLU A 13 -37.59 1.26 -16.12
CA GLU A 13 -37.33 1.40 -17.57
C GLU A 13 -36.20 2.41 -17.88
N ALA A 14 -35.36 2.73 -16.90
CA ALA A 14 -34.27 3.70 -17.00
C ALA A 14 -32.91 2.99 -17.20
N PRO A 15 -31.96 3.61 -17.93
CA PRO A 15 -30.62 3.07 -18.06
C PRO A 15 -29.92 3.01 -16.69
N LEU A 16 -29.24 1.89 -16.41
CA LEU A 16 -28.57 1.66 -15.13
C LEU A 16 -27.49 2.71 -14.86
N PHE A 17 -26.75 3.11 -15.89
CA PHE A 17 -25.61 4.02 -15.82
C PHE A 17 -25.78 5.15 -16.85
N ASN A 18 -25.36 6.36 -16.49
CA ASN A 18 -25.32 7.49 -17.43
C ASN A 18 -24.19 8.48 -17.08
N ARG A 19 -23.90 9.42 -17.98
CA ARG A 19 -22.77 10.38 -17.88
C ARG A 19 -22.85 11.37 -16.70
N ALA A 20 -23.96 11.46 -15.99
CA ALA A 20 -24.17 12.34 -14.84
C ALA A 20 -24.30 11.59 -13.51
N GLN A 21 -24.34 10.25 -13.49
CA GLN A 21 -24.37 9.50 -12.24
C GLN A 21 -23.01 9.53 -11.53
N SER A 22 -23.04 9.70 -10.22
CA SER A 22 -21.85 9.64 -9.38
C SER A 22 -21.89 8.44 -8.41
N ALA A 23 -20.71 8.00 -8.00
CA ALA A 23 -20.46 6.77 -7.27
C ALA A 23 -19.63 7.00 -6.00
N SER A 24 -20.01 6.28 -4.94
CA SER A 24 -19.24 6.15 -3.70
C SER A 24 -18.48 4.82 -3.70
N PHE A 25 -17.24 4.80 -3.21
CA PHE A 25 -16.43 3.58 -3.08
C PHE A 25 -16.35 3.17 -1.61
N TRP A 26 -16.58 1.89 -1.32
CA TRP A 26 -16.35 1.32 0.01
C TRP A 26 -15.08 0.47 -0.01
N GLY A 27 -14.06 0.89 0.76
CA GLY A 27 -12.70 0.35 0.74
C GLY A 27 -11.71 1.28 0.04
N MET A 28 -10.50 1.39 0.57
CA MET A 28 -9.43 2.27 0.08
C MET A 28 -8.72 1.67 -1.15
N GLN A 29 -9.38 1.68 -2.31
CA GLN A 29 -8.86 1.10 -3.56
C GLN A 29 -8.35 2.18 -4.54
N GLN A 30 -7.23 2.81 -4.19
CA GLN A 30 -6.66 3.94 -4.94
C GLN A 30 -6.48 3.67 -6.43
N ARG A 31 -5.96 2.49 -6.82
CA ARG A 31 -5.79 2.10 -8.23
C ARG A 31 -7.13 1.96 -8.95
N SER A 32 -8.14 1.35 -8.34
CA SER A 32 -9.47 1.20 -8.95
C SER A 32 -10.17 2.55 -9.12
N VAL A 33 -10.03 3.45 -8.14
CA VAL A 33 -10.53 4.83 -8.24
C VAL A 33 -9.83 5.59 -9.38
N GLN A 34 -8.49 5.54 -9.44
CA GLN A 34 -7.72 6.20 -10.48
C GLN A 34 -8.11 5.71 -11.89
N ASN A 35 -8.22 4.39 -12.08
CA ASN A 35 -8.69 3.78 -13.33
C ASN A 35 -10.08 4.30 -13.76
N CYS A 36 -11.01 4.51 -12.82
CA CYS A 36 -12.32 5.10 -13.14
C CYS A 36 -12.20 6.57 -13.57
N LEU A 37 -11.35 7.36 -12.91
CA LEU A 37 -11.15 8.77 -13.25
C LEU A 37 -10.43 8.96 -14.60
N ASP A 38 -9.50 8.07 -14.94
CA ASP A 38 -8.85 8.11 -16.25
C ASP A 38 -9.78 7.62 -17.37
N PHE A 39 -10.69 6.67 -17.08
CA PHE A 39 -11.79 6.32 -17.97
C PHE A 39 -12.77 7.49 -18.17
N ASP A 40 -13.15 8.20 -17.10
CA ASP A 40 -14.01 9.40 -17.18
C ASP A 40 -13.38 10.48 -18.08
N PHE A 41 -12.07 10.73 -17.91
CA PHE A 41 -11.30 11.69 -18.71
C PHE A 41 -11.26 11.28 -20.19
N VAL A 42 -10.92 10.02 -20.49
CA VAL A 42 -10.92 9.48 -21.87
C VAL A 42 -12.32 9.52 -22.49
N CYS A 43 -13.37 9.31 -21.70
CA CYS A 43 -14.77 9.45 -22.12
C CYS A 43 -15.26 10.91 -22.22
N SER A 44 -14.39 11.90 -21.97
CA SER A 44 -14.71 13.34 -21.98
C SER A 44 -15.87 13.72 -21.05
N ARG A 45 -15.94 13.09 -19.88
CA ARG A 45 -16.94 13.40 -18.84
C ARG A 45 -16.55 14.70 -18.12
N ARG A 46 -17.53 15.57 -17.85
CA ARG A 46 -17.31 16.91 -17.24
C ARG A 46 -16.91 16.87 -15.77
N GLU A 47 -17.41 15.88 -15.05
CA GLU A 47 -17.22 15.68 -13.61
C GLU A 47 -16.72 14.26 -13.36
N PRO A 48 -15.99 13.98 -12.27
CA PRO A 48 -15.67 12.62 -11.84
C PRO A 48 -16.89 11.70 -11.74
N SER A 49 -16.72 10.41 -12.02
CA SER A 49 -17.67 9.37 -11.60
C SER A 49 -17.53 9.05 -10.11
N VAL A 50 -16.33 9.14 -9.55
CA VAL A 50 -16.08 8.89 -8.13
C VAL A 50 -16.17 10.20 -7.35
N VAL A 51 -17.05 10.26 -6.34
CA VAL A 51 -17.21 11.45 -5.46
C VAL A 51 -16.74 11.21 -4.01
N ALA A 52 -16.72 9.95 -3.55
CA ALA A 52 -16.49 9.63 -2.16
C ALA A 52 -15.77 8.28 -1.95
N ILE A 53 -14.95 8.18 -0.89
CA ILE A 53 -14.37 6.91 -0.45
C ILE A 53 -14.67 6.69 1.05
N ALA A 54 -15.47 5.69 1.37
CA ALA A 54 -15.66 5.20 2.73
C ALA A 54 -14.56 4.18 3.08
N ALA A 55 -13.75 4.47 4.09
CA ALA A 55 -12.66 3.61 4.54
C ALA A 55 -12.47 3.71 6.07
N ILE A 56 -12.91 2.66 6.77
CA ILE A 56 -12.96 2.57 8.25
C ILE A 56 -11.59 2.80 8.90
N THR A 57 -10.52 2.29 8.29
CA THR A 57 -9.15 2.27 8.85
C THR A 57 -8.41 3.60 8.72
N THR A 58 -8.87 4.53 7.88
CA THR A 58 -8.18 5.80 7.61
C THR A 58 -8.72 6.96 8.43
N ARG A 59 -7.89 7.98 8.67
CA ARG A 59 -8.39 9.31 9.07
C ARG A 59 -9.11 9.94 7.88
N SER A 60 -10.21 10.65 8.14
CA SER A 60 -10.91 11.43 7.14
C SER A 60 -10.02 12.56 6.62
N THR A 61 -9.69 12.50 5.34
CA THR A 61 -8.85 13.47 4.62
C THR A 61 -9.41 13.74 3.23
N THR A 62 -9.23 14.96 2.74
CA THR A 62 -9.44 15.31 1.33
C THR A 62 -8.16 15.00 0.55
N GLY A 63 -8.18 13.91 -0.21
CA GLY A 63 -7.05 13.50 -1.05
C GLY A 63 -7.18 14.12 -2.44
N ALA A 64 -6.17 14.86 -2.89
CA ALA A 64 -6.06 15.23 -4.30
C ALA A 64 -5.61 14.01 -5.12
N THR A 65 -6.32 13.70 -6.20
CA THR A 65 -5.85 12.74 -7.21
C THR A 65 -4.80 13.38 -8.12
N THR A 66 -4.20 12.59 -9.03
CA THR A 66 -3.19 13.06 -10.00
C THR A 66 -3.66 14.22 -10.88
N ARG A 67 -4.98 14.46 -10.96
CA ARG A 67 -5.63 15.51 -11.75
C ARG A 67 -6.38 16.54 -10.90
N SER A 68 -5.95 16.74 -9.65
CA SER A 68 -6.44 17.77 -8.71
C SER A 68 -7.92 17.67 -8.28
N SER A 69 -8.61 16.57 -8.58
CA SER A 69 -9.92 16.28 -7.98
C SER A 69 -9.74 15.95 -6.49
N PHE A 70 -10.37 16.71 -5.61
CA PHE A 70 -10.39 16.41 -4.17
C PHE A 70 -11.46 15.36 -3.85
N LEU A 71 -11.03 14.14 -3.57
CA LEU A 71 -11.91 13.09 -3.05
C LEU A 71 -12.01 13.18 -1.52
N SER A 72 -13.24 13.26 -1.01
CA SER A 72 -13.49 13.14 0.42
C SER A 72 -13.37 11.68 0.87
N THR A 73 -12.48 11.41 1.82
CA THR A 73 -12.41 10.12 2.50
C THR A 73 -13.10 10.19 3.87
N SER A 74 -13.95 9.22 4.19
CA SER A 74 -14.77 9.20 5.41
C SER A 74 -14.77 7.82 6.07
N LYS A 75 -15.16 7.73 7.35
CA LYS A 75 -15.00 6.50 8.15
C LYS A 75 -16.19 5.55 8.13
N CYS A 76 -17.38 6.02 7.79
CA CYS A 76 -18.65 5.30 7.85
C CYS A 76 -19.51 5.66 6.62
N LEU A 77 -20.43 4.78 6.20
CA LEU A 77 -21.19 5.02 4.97
C LEU A 77 -22.12 6.21 5.12
N THR A 78 -22.67 6.46 6.31
CA THR A 78 -23.46 7.67 6.64
C THR A 78 -22.78 8.97 6.19
N GLN A 79 -21.47 9.11 6.40
CA GLN A 79 -20.71 10.31 6.03
C GLN A 79 -20.52 10.43 4.51
N CYS A 80 -20.43 9.30 3.78
CA CYS A 80 -20.39 9.29 2.31
C CYS A 80 -21.79 9.42 1.68
N ALA A 81 -22.84 8.93 2.34
CA ALA A 81 -24.21 9.00 1.86
C ALA A 81 -24.81 10.40 2.00
N ASN A 82 -24.28 11.23 2.90
CA ASN A 82 -24.57 12.66 2.99
C ASN A 82 -24.05 13.49 1.79
N ILE A 83 -23.38 12.86 0.81
CA ILE A 83 -23.01 13.48 -0.48
C ILE A 83 -24.18 13.23 -1.45
N PRO A 84 -24.97 14.26 -1.84
CA PRO A 84 -26.31 14.06 -2.40
C PRO A 84 -26.39 13.21 -3.68
N ASP A 85 -25.37 13.28 -4.53
CA ASP A 85 -25.41 12.79 -5.92
C ASP A 85 -24.91 11.35 -6.11
N ALA A 86 -24.48 10.70 -5.02
CA ALA A 86 -23.88 9.36 -5.03
C ALA A 86 -24.94 8.24 -5.21
N SER A 87 -25.50 8.11 -6.41
CA SER A 87 -26.55 7.11 -6.70
C SER A 87 -26.06 5.67 -6.95
N VAL A 88 -24.74 5.47 -6.99
CA VAL A 88 -24.06 4.17 -7.11
C VAL A 88 -23.12 3.95 -5.92
N MET A 89 -22.98 2.72 -5.45
CA MET A 89 -21.91 2.31 -4.53
C MET A 89 -21.08 1.16 -5.11
N VAL A 90 -19.76 1.24 -5.04
CA VAL A 90 -18.83 0.16 -5.42
C VAL A 90 -18.20 -0.44 -4.17
N ASN A 91 -18.54 -1.69 -3.86
CA ASN A 91 -18.20 -2.35 -2.60
C ASN A 91 -17.00 -3.29 -2.72
N PHE A 92 -15.83 -2.81 -2.26
CA PHE A 92 -14.60 -3.59 -2.10
C PHE A 92 -14.37 -4.06 -0.65
N ALA A 93 -15.43 -4.25 0.14
CA ALA A 93 -15.35 -5.00 1.39
C ALA A 93 -14.82 -6.42 1.14
N SER A 94 -14.20 -7.04 2.16
CA SER A 94 -13.94 -8.49 2.11
C SER A 94 -15.25 -9.29 2.19
N LEU A 95 -15.24 -10.56 1.78
CA LEU A 95 -16.40 -11.47 1.87
C LEU A 95 -17.03 -11.53 3.29
N ARG A 96 -16.22 -11.29 4.34
CA ARG A 96 -16.66 -11.27 5.75
C ARG A 96 -17.36 -9.97 6.18
N SER A 97 -17.43 -8.96 5.31
CA SER A 97 -17.95 -7.61 5.61
C SER A 97 -18.80 -7.03 4.48
N ALA A 98 -18.82 -7.68 3.32
CA ALA A 98 -19.62 -7.29 2.17
C ALA A 98 -21.12 -7.40 2.44
N TYR A 99 -21.55 -8.32 3.32
CA TYR A 99 -22.95 -8.41 3.77
C TYR A 99 -23.38 -7.15 4.53
N ASP A 100 -22.71 -6.83 5.64
CA ASP A 100 -23.13 -5.73 6.52
C ASP A 100 -23.01 -4.36 5.85
N SER A 101 -21.92 -4.12 5.10
CA SER A 101 -21.74 -2.87 4.33
C SER A 101 -22.77 -2.71 3.21
N THR A 102 -23.23 -3.79 2.58
CA THR A 102 -24.33 -3.75 1.61
C THR A 102 -25.68 -3.56 2.31
N LEU A 103 -25.87 -4.11 3.50
CA LEU A 103 -27.07 -3.91 4.31
C LEU A 103 -27.17 -2.46 4.85
N GLU A 104 -26.04 -1.84 5.22
CA GLU A 104 -25.92 -0.41 5.52
C GLU A 104 -26.27 0.42 4.27
N ALA A 105 -25.70 0.08 3.11
CA ALA A 105 -25.96 0.79 1.84
C ALA A 105 -27.43 0.77 1.41
N LEU A 106 -28.11 -0.36 1.59
CA LEU A 106 -29.56 -0.48 1.32
C LEU A 106 -30.43 0.42 2.22
N GLN A 107 -29.90 1.08 3.25
CA GLN A 107 -30.67 2.04 4.06
C GLN A 107 -30.79 3.41 3.40
N PHE A 108 -29.90 3.74 2.45
CA PHE A 108 -29.83 5.04 1.81
C PHE A 108 -30.62 5.07 0.48
N PRO A 109 -31.80 5.72 0.40
CA PRO A 109 -32.67 5.67 -0.77
C PRO A 109 -32.08 6.31 -2.05
N GLN A 110 -31.03 7.11 -1.92
CA GLN A 110 -30.25 7.64 -3.04
C GLN A 110 -29.43 6.56 -3.76
N ILE A 111 -28.97 5.51 -3.05
CA ILE A 111 -28.16 4.43 -3.62
C ILE A 111 -29.07 3.45 -4.37
N ARG A 112 -29.15 3.62 -5.69
CA ARG A 112 -29.97 2.78 -6.61
C ARG A 112 -29.21 1.56 -7.11
N VAL A 113 -27.88 1.63 -7.15
CA VAL A 113 -27.01 0.56 -7.65
C VAL A 113 -25.90 0.25 -6.65
N ILE A 114 -25.66 -1.03 -6.38
CA ILE A 114 -24.56 -1.49 -5.54
C ILE A 114 -23.74 -2.56 -6.29
N ALA A 115 -22.51 -2.27 -6.65
CA ALA A 115 -21.58 -3.25 -7.22
C ALA A 115 -20.89 -4.02 -6.07
N ILE A 116 -21.16 -5.31 -5.90
CA ILE A 116 -20.40 -6.15 -4.95
C ILE A 116 -19.19 -6.75 -5.67
N ILE A 117 -17.99 -6.53 -5.13
CA ILE A 117 -16.72 -7.03 -5.71
C ILE A 117 -16.16 -8.24 -4.95
N ALA A 118 -16.73 -8.56 -3.78
CA ALA A 118 -16.30 -9.70 -2.96
C ALA A 118 -16.84 -11.03 -3.51
N GLU A 119 -15.95 -11.93 -3.90
CA GLU A 119 -16.26 -13.32 -4.22
C GLU A 119 -16.29 -14.18 -2.95
N GLY A 120 -17.08 -15.26 -2.95
CA GLY A 120 -17.15 -16.21 -1.82
C GLY A 120 -17.96 -15.70 -0.61
N ILE A 121 -18.96 -14.84 -0.83
CA ILE A 121 -19.96 -14.53 0.20
C ILE A 121 -20.82 -15.79 0.44
N PRO A 122 -21.08 -16.20 1.69
CA PRO A 122 -21.98 -17.33 1.99
C PRO A 122 -23.36 -17.19 1.33
N GLU A 123 -23.80 -18.25 0.65
CA GLU A 123 -25.04 -18.28 -0.15
C GLU A 123 -26.28 -17.79 0.61
N ASN A 124 -26.40 -18.14 1.89
CA ASN A 124 -27.50 -17.71 2.76
C ASN A 124 -27.51 -16.19 3.02
N LEU A 125 -26.35 -15.54 3.00
CA LEU A 125 -26.21 -14.09 3.10
C LEU A 125 -26.54 -13.42 1.77
N SER A 126 -26.04 -13.94 0.64
CA SER A 126 -26.38 -13.44 -0.70
C SER A 126 -27.90 -13.55 -0.98
N ARG A 127 -28.52 -14.70 -0.68
CA ARG A 127 -29.99 -14.87 -0.78
C ARG A 127 -30.77 -13.84 0.06
N ARG A 128 -30.30 -13.49 1.27
CA ARG A 128 -30.91 -12.44 2.12
C ARG A 128 -30.74 -11.05 1.51
N LEU A 129 -29.57 -10.75 0.96
CA LEU A 129 -29.29 -9.48 0.28
C LEU A 129 -30.14 -9.29 -0.99
N ALA A 130 -30.47 -10.37 -1.71
CA ALA A 130 -31.35 -10.32 -2.89
C ALA A 130 -32.79 -9.96 -2.50
N LEU A 131 -33.35 -10.60 -1.47
CA LEU A 131 -34.67 -10.27 -0.95
C LEU A 131 -34.76 -8.80 -0.51
N ARG A 132 -33.76 -8.31 0.26
CA ARG A 132 -33.69 -6.91 0.70
C ARG A 132 -33.45 -5.90 -0.44
N ALA A 133 -32.82 -6.31 -1.54
CA ALA A 133 -32.67 -5.48 -2.73
C ALA A 133 -33.99 -5.38 -3.51
N ALA A 134 -34.70 -6.50 -3.67
CA ALA A 134 -36.01 -6.57 -4.33
C ALA A 134 -37.08 -5.74 -3.59
N GLU A 135 -37.14 -5.84 -2.25
CA GLU A 135 -37.99 -5.00 -1.38
C GLU A 135 -37.80 -3.50 -1.63
N LYS A 136 -36.60 -3.07 -2.05
CA LYS A 136 -36.22 -1.65 -2.20
C LYS A 136 -35.99 -1.21 -3.65
N SER A 137 -36.21 -2.08 -4.63
CA SER A 137 -35.94 -1.81 -6.06
C SER A 137 -34.49 -1.38 -6.37
N VAL A 138 -33.51 -1.89 -5.63
CA VAL A 138 -32.07 -1.62 -5.83
C VAL A 138 -31.44 -2.71 -6.70
N THR A 139 -30.67 -2.36 -7.72
CA THR A 139 -30.17 -3.30 -8.75
C THR A 139 -28.64 -3.37 -8.74
N ARG A 140 -28.00 -4.55 -8.72
CA ARG A 140 -26.56 -4.69 -8.34
C ARG A 140 -25.63 -5.08 -9.48
N HIS A 141 -24.73 -4.19 -9.91
CA HIS A 141 -23.95 -4.40 -11.14
C HIS A 141 -22.56 -3.73 -11.14
N ARG A 142 -21.61 -4.35 -11.85
CA ARG A 142 -20.39 -3.72 -12.39
C ARG A 142 -20.66 -3.33 -13.86
N ALA A 143 -20.23 -2.15 -14.30
CA ALA A 143 -20.32 -1.74 -15.70
C ALA A 143 -19.21 -0.78 -16.16
N GLY A 144 -19.10 -0.62 -17.48
CA GLY A 144 -18.50 0.51 -18.18
C GLY A 144 -19.40 0.90 -19.36
N HIS A 145 -19.26 2.10 -19.91
CA HIS A 145 -20.21 2.63 -20.90
C HIS A 145 -19.58 3.53 -21.97
N CYS A 146 -19.92 3.27 -23.24
CA CYS A 146 -19.77 4.21 -24.36
C CYS A 146 -20.88 3.92 -25.38
N PRO A 147 -21.40 4.90 -26.14
CA PRO A 147 -22.56 4.68 -27.00
C PRO A 147 -22.22 3.79 -28.21
N ALA A 148 -22.92 2.65 -28.32
CA ALA A 148 -22.74 1.64 -29.36
C ALA A 148 -24.01 0.77 -29.52
N PRO A 149 -24.07 -0.18 -30.48
CA PRO A 149 -25.24 -1.03 -30.67
C PRO A 149 -25.20 -2.39 -29.92
N TRP A 150 -24.06 -2.78 -29.34
CA TRP A 150 -23.82 -4.12 -28.79
C TRP A 150 -23.68 -4.11 -27.25
N PRO A 151 -24.74 -4.38 -26.47
CA PRO A 151 -24.61 -4.74 -25.06
C PRO A 151 -24.29 -6.23 -24.88
N TYR A 152 -23.68 -6.57 -23.75
CA TYR A 152 -23.50 -7.97 -23.34
C TYR A 152 -23.80 -8.24 -21.87
N VAL A 153 -24.01 -9.52 -21.55
CA VAL A 153 -24.10 -10.03 -20.19
C VAL A 153 -23.33 -11.35 -20.05
N SER A 154 -22.50 -11.48 -19.01
CA SER A 154 -21.65 -12.66 -18.77
C SER A 154 -21.65 -13.09 -17.31
N ARG A 155 -21.35 -14.37 -17.06
CA ARG A 155 -20.98 -14.88 -15.71
C ARG A 155 -19.61 -14.39 -15.25
N SER A 156 -18.60 -14.42 -16.13
CA SER A 156 -17.20 -14.20 -15.75
C SER A 156 -16.78 -12.74 -15.90
N GLY A 157 -16.16 -12.18 -14.85
CA GLY A 157 -15.51 -10.87 -14.93
C GLY A 157 -14.29 -10.87 -15.87
N GLY A 158 -13.57 -12.00 -15.99
CA GLY A 158 -12.45 -12.15 -16.91
C GLY A 158 -12.91 -12.21 -18.36
N MET A 159 -13.84 -13.12 -18.68
CA MET A 159 -14.37 -13.24 -20.05
C MET A 159 -15.15 -12.00 -20.50
N SER A 160 -15.68 -11.18 -19.58
CA SER A 160 -16.26 -9.88 -19.94
C SER A 160 -15.23 -8.95 -20.58
N ASN A 161 -13.96 -8.98 -20.14
CA ASN A 161 -12.90 -8.21 -20.79
C ASN A 161 -12.52 -8.79 -22.16
N GLU A 162 -12.60 -10.11 -22.33
CA GLU A 162 -12.40 -10.73 -23.64
C GLU A 162 -13.58 -10.44 -24.60
N LEU A 163 -14.82 -10.34 -24.11
CA LEU A 163 -15.95 -9.88 -24.90
C LEU A 163 -15.77 -8.42 -25.37
N ASN A 164 -15.16 -7.54 -24.56
CA ASN A 164 -14.79 -6.19 -25.02
C ASN A 164 -13.83 -6.27 -26.22
N ASN A 165 -12.80 -7.13 -26.14
CA ASN A 165 -11.80 -7.32 -27.19
C ASN A 165 -12.42 -7.91 -28.47
N ILE A 166 -13.13 -9.04 -28.36
CA ILE A 166 -13.81 -9.71 -29.47
C ILE A 166 -14.79 -8.76 -30.18
N ILE A 167 -15.67 -8.07 -29.45
CA ILE A 167 -16.66 -7.17 -30.06
C ILE A 167 -15.97 -5.99 -30.77
N ALA A 168 -14.93 -5.41 -30.17
CA ALA A 168 -14.19 -4.30 -30.78
C ALA A 168 -13.48 -4.71 -32.08
N LEU A 169 -12.78 -5.85 -32.08
CA LEU A 169 -12.07 -6.37 -33.26
C LEU A 169 -13.03 -6.84 -34.36
N GLU A 170 -14.05 -7.62 -34.00
CA GLU A 170 -14.90 -8.31 -34.97
C GLU A 170 -15.98 -7.42 -35.59
N CYS A 171 -16.54 -6.50 -34.81
CA CYS A 171 -17.57 -5.58 -35.30
C CYS A 171 -17.02 -4.25 -35.81
N ARG A 172 -15.76 -3.90 -35.49
CA ARG A 172 -15.21 -2.53 -35.59
C ARG A 172 -16.15 -1.47 -35.00
N ARG A 173 -16.77 -1.81 -33.87
CA ARG A 173 -17.75 -1.00 -33.15
C ARG A 173 -17.59 -1.22 -31.64
N ARG A 174 -17.89 -0.19 -30.86
CA ARG A 174 -17.83 -0.18 -29.39
C ARG A 174 -18.84 -1.16 -28.75
N VAL A 175 -18.66 -1.44 -27.46
CA VAL A 175 -19.67 -2.05 -26.58
C VAL A 175 -20.56 -0.95 -25.98
N LEU A 176 -21.87 -1.20 -25.86
CA LEU A 176 -22.85 -0.27 -25.30
C LEU A 176 -22.83 -0.27 -23.76
N GLU A 177 -23.10 -1.43 -23.20
CA GLU A 177 -23.10 -1.72 -21.76
C GLU A 177 -22.66 -3.18 -21.60
N GLY A 178 -21.64 -3.42 -20.77
CA GLY A 178 -21.12 -4.75 -20.49
C GLY A 178 -21.24 -5.06 -19.01
N VAL A 179 -21.98 -6.12 -18.64
CA VAL A 179 -22.20 -6.51 -17.24
C VAL A 179 -21.75 -7.95 -16.98
N ALA A 180 -20.94 -8.10 -15.93
CA ALA A 180 -20.64 -9.39 -15.31
C ALA A 180 -21.58 -9.59 -14.10
N ILE A 181 -22.40 -10.65 -14.11
CA ILE A 181 -23.35 -10.96 -13.02
C ILE A 181 -22.74 -11.82 -11.88
N GLY A 182 -21.51 -12.28 -12.05
CA GLY A 182 -20.78 -13.06 -11.05
C GLY A 182 -20.99 -14.58 -11.12
N GLY A 183 -20.05 -15.30 -10.50
CA GLY A 183 -19.96 -16.77 -10.53
C GLY A 183 -20.75 -17.52 -9.46
N ASP A 184 -21.31 -16.83 -8.46
CA ASP A 184 -21.79 -17.44 -7.21
C ASP A 184 -22.88 -18.52 -7.36
N ARG A 185 -22.98 -19.41 -6.36
CA ARG A 185 -23.76 -20.67 -6.39
C ARG A 185 -25.27 -20.50 -6.26
N ASP A 186 -25.74 -19.34 -5.82
CA ASP A 186 -27.17 -19.00 -5.78
C ASP A 186 -27.50 -17.69 -6.47
N ILE A 187 -28.81 -17.42 -6.60
CA ILE A 187 -29.45 -16.25 -7.22
C ILE A 187 -28.54 -15.00 -7.17
N PRO A 188 -27.85 -14.62 -8.26
CA PRO A 188 -27.30 -13.28 -8.35
C PRO A 188 -28.47 -12.29 -8.32
N ASP A 189 -28.32 -11.17 -7.61
CA ASP A 189 -29.43 -10.22 -7.37
C ASP A 189 -30.06 -9.67 -8.65
N SER A 190 -29.32 -9.77 -9.76
CA SER A 190 -29.80 -9.61 -11.13
C SER A 190 -29.34 -10.80 -11.98
N THR A 191 -30.27 -11.38 -12.74
CA THR A 191 -30.03 -12.53 -13.62
C THR A 191 -29.71 -12.12 -15.06
N PHE A 192 -29.34 -13.09 -15.89
CA PHE A 192 -29.25 -12.89 -17.35
C PHE A 192 -30.51 -12.26 -17.94
N LEU A 193 -31.69 -12.71 -17.51
CA LEU A 193 -32.97 -12.23 -18.05
C LEU A 193 -33.23 -10.76 -17.69
N ASP A 194 -32.88 -10.33 -16.47
CA ASP A 194 -33.07 -8.95 -16.03
C ASP A 194 -32.25 -7.96 -16.89
N HIS A 195 -31.02 -8.34 -17.22
CA HIS A 195 -30.19 -7.58 -18.15
C HIS A 195 -30.75 -7.58 -19.57
N LEU A 196 -31.17 -8.74 -20.08
CA LEU A 196 -31.70 -8.87 -21.43
C LEU A 196 -33.02 -8.11 -21.62
N LEU A 197 -33.88 -8.02 -20.59
CA LEU A 197 -35.09 -7.21 -20.63
C LEU A 197 -34.80 -5.70 -20.66
N ARG A 198 -33.78 -5.21 -19.94
CA ARG A 198 -33.32 -3.81 -20.09
C ARG A 198 -32.77 -3.56 -21.49
N TYR A 199 -31.92 -4.46 -22.00
CA TYR A 199 -31.36 -4.33 -23.35
C TYR A 199 -32.42 -4.49 -24.45
N GLN A 200 -33.50 -5.23 -24.20
CA GLN A 200 -34.67 -5.29 -25.08
C GLN A 200 -35.41 -3.94 -25.11
N ALA A 201 -35.54 -3.26 -23.96
CA ALA A 201 -36.19 -1.94 -23.86
C ALA A 201 -35.32 -0.78 -24.40
N ASP A 202 -34.00 -0.81 -24.24
CA ASP A 202 -33.08 0.26 -24.67
C ASP A 202 -33.03 0.38 -26.21
N PRO A 203 -33.46 1.50 -26.84
CA PRO A 203 -33.42 1.67 -28.29
C PRO A 203 -32.00 1.77 -28.87
N GLY A 204 -30.97 2.00 -28.03
CA GLY A 204 -29.57 1.97 -28.44
C GLY A 204 -29.05 0.53 -28.66
N ALA A 205 -29.60 -0.45 -27.95
CA ALA A 205 -29.23 -1.85 -28.08
C ALA A 205 -29.89 -2.51 -29.30
N GLN A 206 -29.11 -3.15 -30.17
CA GLN A 206 -29.58 -3.72 -31.44
C GLN A 206 -29.41 -5.24 -31.55
N MET A 207 -28.43 -5.82 -30.84
CA MET A 207 -28.25 -7.28 -30.72
C MET A 207 -27.69 -7.61 -29.34
N LEU A 208 -28.13 -8.72 -28.77
CA LEU A 208 -27.82 -9.13 -27.41
C LEU A 208 -26.69 -10.17 -27.43
N VAL A 209 -25.60 -9.97 -26.69
CA VAL A 209 -24.52 -10.97 -26.56
C VAL A 209 -24.54 -11.60 -25.16
N VAL A 210 -24.60 -12.92 -25.09
CA VAL A 210 -24.75 -13.68 -23.82
C VAL A 210 -23.66 -14.73 -23.69
N LEU A 211 -22.87 -14.64 -22.63
CA LEU A 211 -21.85 -15.64 -22.30
C LEU A 211 -22.18 -16.34 -20.96
N GLY A 212 -22.86 -17.48 -21.10
CA GLY A 212 -23.27 -18.37 -20.02
C GLY A 212 -22.23 -19.43 -19.68
N GLU A 213 -22.61 -20.35 -18.80
CA GLU A 213 -21.72 -21.33 -18.17
C GLU A 213 -22.46 -22.61 -17.81
N VAL A 214 -21.73 -23.71 -17.62
CA VAL A 214 -22.19 -24.96 -17.01
C VAL A 214 -22.77 -24.75 -15.59
N GLY A 215 -23.73 -25.57 -15.18
CA GLY A 215 -24.40 -25.50 -13.87
C GLY A 215 -25.65 -24.61 -13.81
N ARG A 216 -26.65 -25.03 -13.02
CA ARG A 216 -28.02 -24.48 -12.95
C ARG A 216 -28.87 -24.54 -14.23
N SER A 217 -30.14 -24.90 -14.05
CA SER A 217 -31.22 -24.68 -15.03
C SER A 217 -31.71 -23.22 -15.05
N ARG A 218 -32.09 -22.65 -13.88
CA ARG A 218 -32.65 -21.28 -13.69
C ARG A 218 -31.75 -20.10 -14.11
N GLY A 219 -30.53 -20.36 -14.60
CA GLY A 219 -29.64 -19.35 -15.16
C GLY A 219 -29.94 -19.12 -16.65
N ILE A 220 -28.91 -19.26 -17.49
CA ILE A 220 -29.06 -19.13 -18.95
C ILE A 220 -30.01 -20.17 -19.56
N GLY A 221 -30.19 -21.33 -18.91
CA GLY A 221 -31.17 -22.36 -19.31
C GLY A 221 -32.63 -21.94 -19.17
N ALA A 222 -32.94 -20.79 -18.56
CA ALA A 222 -34.27 -20.20 -18.51
C ALA A 222 -34.54 -19.17 -19.62
N LEU A 223 -33.54 -18.81 -20.46
CA LEU A 223 -33.73 -17.88 -21.58
C LEU A 223 -34.54 -18.44 -22.78
N PRO A 224 -34.57 -19.75 -23.08
CA PRO A 224 -35.39 -20.28 -24.16
C PRO A 224 -36.88 -19.88 -24.07
N THR A 225 -37.45 -19.84 -22.86
CA THR A 225 -38.88 -19.53 -22.68
C THR A 225 -39.20 -18.05 -23.02
N PRO A 226 -38.52 -17.01 -22.48
CA PRO A 226 -38.72 -15.63 -22.92
C PRO A 226 -38.45 -15.35 -24.41
N CYS A 227 -37.64 -16.18 -25.08
CA CYS A 227 -37.46 -16.09 -26.54
C CYS A 227 -38.69 -16.66 -27.28
N ALA A 228 -39.15 -17.85 -26.90
CA ALA A 228 -40.36 -18.47 -27.45
C ALA A 228 -41.65 -17.68 -27.14
N ASP A 229 -41.73 -17.04 -25.97
CA ASP A 229 -42.82 -16.14 -25.55
C ASP A 229 -42.84 -14.80 -26.34
N GLY A 230 -41.86 -14.55 -27.21
CA GLY A 230 -41.72 -13.28 -27.93
C GLY A 230 -41.35 -12.09 -27.04
N ARG A 231 -40.90 -12.31 -25.80
CA ARG A 231 -40.49 -11.25 -24.85
C ARG A 231 -39.10 -10.71 -25.14
N ILE A 232 -38.26 -11.49 -25.79
CA ILE A 232 -36.98 -11.07 -26.39
C ILE A 232 -37.17 -11.17 -27.90
N THR A 233 -37.15 -10.05 -28.61
CA THR A 233 -37.32 -9.99 -30.08
C THR A 233 -36.09 -9.48 -30.81
N LYS A 234 -35.13 -8.87 -30.09
CA LYS A 234 -33.84 -8.49 -30.66
C LYS A 234 -33.00 -9.74 -30.92
N PRO A 235 -32.21 -9.78 -32.01
CA PRO A 235 -31.31 -10.90 -32.29
C PRO A 235 -30.35 -11.13 -31.11
N MET A 236 -30.09 -12.40 -30.80
CA MET A 236 -29.23 -12.79 -29.68
C MET A 236 -28.15 -13.76 -30.16
N VAL A 237 -26.89 -13.46 -29.83
CA VAL A 237 -25.77 -14.39 -29.94
C VAL A 237 -25.48 -14.93 -28.54
N ALA A 238 -25.50 -16.25 -28.37
CA ALA A 238 -25.38 -16.88 -27.06
C ALA A 238 -24.43 -18.09 -27.07
N TRP A 239 -23.61 -18.22 -26.03
CA TRP A 239 -22.75 -19.40 -25.83
C TRP A 239 -22.59 -19.74 -24.35
N CYS A 240 -22.62 -21.02 -24.02
CA CYS A 240 -22.30 -21.55 -22.69
C CYS A 240 -20.91 -22.18 -22.70
N ILE A 241 -20.00 -21.68 -21.84
CA ILE A 241 -18.71 -22.33 -21.60
C ILE A 241 -18.85 -23.54 -20.65
N GLY A 242 -17.88 -24.45 -20.68
CA GLY A 242 -17.89 -25.68 -19.87
C GLY A 242 -18.45 -26.92 -20.59
N THR A 243 -18.40 -26.95 -21.93
CA THR A 243 -18.76 -28.14 -22.74
C THR A 243 -17.89 -29.37 -22.42
N CYS A 244 -16.63 -29.14 -22.01
CA CYS A 244 -15.71 -30.17 -21.54
C CYS A 244 -16.21 -30.96 -20.32
N ALA A 245 -17.17 -30.45 -19.53
CA ALA A 245 -17.73 -31.16 -18.39
C ALA A 245 -18.34 -32.52 -18.76
N GLY A 246 -18.87 -32.67 -19.99
CA GLY A 246 -19.38 -33.95 -20.49
C GLY A 246 -18.31 -34.92 -21.01
N LEU A 247 -17.03 -34.53 -21.00
CA LEU A 247 -15.88 -35.37 -21.37
C LEU A 247 -15.11 -35.88 -20.15
N LEU A 248 -15.48 -35.44 -18.94
CA LEU A 248 -14.84 -35.82 -17.69
C LEU A 248 -15.63 -36.97 -17.03
N GLY A 249 -14.93 -38.01 -16.59
CA GLY A 249 -15.55 -39.20 -15.98
C GLY A 249 -16.07 -39.02 -14.55
N SER A 250 -16.08 -37.79 -14.03
CA SER A 250 -16.51 -37.46 -12.67
C SER A 250 -17.10 -36.05 -12.61
N GLU A 251 -17.93 -35.78 -11.60
CA GLU A 251 -18.47 -34.44 -11.36
C GLU A 251 -17.34 -33.49 -10.93
N VAL A 252 -17.03 -32.52 -11.79
CA VAL A 252 -16.00 -31.50 -11.52
C VAL A 252 -16.66 -30.15 -11.21
N GLN A 253 -16.39 -29.65 -10.01
CA GLN A 253 -16.66 -28.27 -9.63
C GLN A 253 -15.61 -27.35 -10.29
N PHE A 254 -16.04 -26.51 -11.22
CA PHE A 254 -15.19 -25.48 -11.82
C PHE A 254 -15.04 -24.26 -10.89
N GLY A 255 -14.12 -23.35 -11.22
CA GLY A 255 -13.63 -22.31 -10.29
C GLY A 255 -14.68 -21.32 -9.75
N HIS A 256 -15.72 -21.00 -10.52
CA HIS A 256 -16.88 -20.28 -10.00
C HIS A 256 -17.74 -21.21 -9.14
N ALA A 257 -18.14 -20.80 -7.94
CA ALA A 257 -18.93 -21.64 -7.02
C ALA A 257 -20.24 -22.19 -7.61
N GLY A 258 -20.82 -21.50 -8.61
CA GLY A 258 -21.99 -21.93 -9.36
C GLY A 258 -21.76 -22.87 -10.55
N ALA A 259 -20.52 -23.10 -10.95
CA ALA A 259 -20.16 -23.86 -12.15
C ALA A 259 -19.99 -25.37 -11.85
N CYS A 260 -21.11 -26.02 -11.52
CA CYS A 260 -21.23 -27.47 -11.42
C CYS A 260 -22.63 -27.89 -11.88
N ALA A 261 -22.72 -28.93 -12.71
CA ALA A 261 -23.97 -29.42 -13.30
C ALA A 261 -24.50 -30.63 -12.54
N ASN A 262 -25.60 -30.45 -11.81
CA ASN A 262 -26.21 -31.50 -10.97
C ASN A 262 -27.21 -32.37 -11.77
N SER A 263 -27.40 -32.08 -13.06
CA SER A 263 -28.21 -32.90 -13.99
C SER A 263 -27.85 -32.59 -15.45
N GLY A 264 -28.25 -33.46 -16.38
CA GLY A 264 -27.97 -33.31 -17.81
C GLY A 264 -28.43 -31.98 -18.43
N GLN A 265 -29.55 -31.39 -17.95
CA GLN A 265 -30.04 -30.08 -18.42
C GLN A 265 -29.16 -28.90 -17.96
N GLU A 266 -28.30 -29.09 -16.96
CA GLU A 266 -27.40 -28.04 -16.48
C GLU A 266 -26.06 -28.00 -17.25
N THR A 267 -25.79 -29.00 -18.09
CA THR A 267 -24.61 -29.06 -18.96
C THR A 267 -24.59 -27.90 -19.96
N ALA A 268 -23.40 -27.41 -20.31
CA ALA A 268 -23.25 -26.34 -21.30
C ALA A 268 -23.81 -26.75 -22.68
N SER A 269 -23.60 -28.01 -23.08
CA SER A 269 -24.06 -28.56 -24.36
C SER A 269 -25.59 -28.58 -24.47
N ALA A 270 -26.30 -29.02 -23.41
CA ALA A 270 -27.77 -29.01 -23.40
C ALA A 270 -28.34 -27.58 -23.49
N LYS A 271 -27.72 -26.62 -22.78
CA LYS A 271 -28.09 -25.20 -22.86
C LYS A 271 -27.85 -24.61 -24.24
N ASN A 272 -26.71 -24.90 -24.86
CA ASN A 272 -26.39 -24.43 -26.22
C ASN A 272 -27.41 -24.96 -27.25
N ALA A 273 -27.79 -26.24 -27.15
CA ALA A 273 -28.86 -26.81 -27.98
C ALA A 273 -30.23 -26.14 -27.73
N ALA A 274 -30.59 -25.90 -26.47
CA ALA A 274 -31.86 -25.25 -26.11
C ALA A 274 -31.93 -23.77 -26.55
N LEU A 275 -30.80 -23.04 -26.52
CA LEU A 275 -30.69 -21.67 -27.02
C LEU A 275 -30.81 -21.61 -28.55
N ALA A 276 -30.14 -22.53 -29.27
CA ALA A 276 -30.25 -22.64 -30.72
C ALA A 276 -31.68 -22.98 -31.17
N ALA A 277 -32.34 -23.93 -30.48
CA ALA A 277 -33.74 -24.27 -30.71
C ALA A 277 -34.71 -23.10 -30.44
N ALA A 278 -34.34 -22.17 -29.56
CA ALA A 278 -35.08 -20.94 -29.26
C ALA A 278 -34.73 -19.76 -30.19
N GLY A 279 -34.00 -20.00 -31.29
CA GLY A 279 -33.68 -19.00 -32.31
C GLY A 279 -32.46 -18.12 -32.00
N ALA A 280 -31.68 -18.41 -30.96
CA ALA A 280 -30.42 -17.71 -30.72
C ALA A 280 -29.33 -18.19 -31.69
N HIS A 281 -28.44 -17.29 -32.11
CA HIS A 281 -27.23 -17.64 -32.84
C HIS A 281 -26.21 -18.24 -31.87
N VAL A 282 -25.93 -19.53 -32.00
CA VAL A 282 -25.00 -20.28 -31.14
C VAL A 282 -23.84 -20.79 -32.00
N PRO A 283 -22.57 -20.44 -31.71
CA PRO A 283 -21.41 -20.97 -32.44
C PRO A 283 -21.15 -22.45 -32.11
N ALA A 284 -20.29 -23.15 -32.87
CA ALA A 284 -19.93 -24.54 -32.52
C ALA A 284 -18.84 -24.62 -31.43
N SER A 285 -17.99 -23.58 -31.31
CA SER A 285 -17.00 -23.41 -30.24
C SER A 285 -16.95 -21.96 -29.75
N PHE A 286 -16.19 -21.70 -28.68
CA PHE A 286 -15.97 -20.32 -28.22
C PHE A 286 -15.18 -19.48 -29.23
N ASP A 287 -14.26 -20.11 -29.97
CA ASP A 287 -13.38 -19.44 -30.96
C ASP A 287 -14.20 -18.85 -32.11
N GLN A 288 -15.26 -19.55 -32.52
CA GLN A 288 -16.22 -19.11 -33.54
C GLN A 288 -17.23 -18.06 -33.03
N LEU A 289 -17.19 -17.67 -31.75
CA LEU A 289 -18.09 -16.64 -31.21
C LEU A 289 -17.89 -15.30 -31.93
N GLY A 290 -16.63 -14.94 -32.22
CA GLY A 290 -16.29 -13.71 -32.95
C GLY A 290 -16.86 -13.70 -34.38
N GLU A 291 -16.63 -14.79 -35.11
CA GLU A 291 -17.16 -14.97 -36.47
C GLU A 291 -18.69 -14.96 -36.49
N THR A 292 -19.34 -15.58 -35.50
CA THR A 292 -20.81 -15.61 -35.36
C THR A 292 -21.37 -14.22 -35.07
N ILE A 293 -20.76 -13.49 -34.13
CA ILE A 293 -21.08 -12.07 -33.88
C ILE A 293 -20.97 -11.26 -35.19
N ARG A 294 -19.83 -11.37 -35.89
CA ARG A 294 -19.59 -10.68 -37.17
C ARG A 294 -20.62 -11.06 -38.24
N ALA A 295 -20.98 -12.34 -38.36
CA ALA A 295 -21.99 -12.83 -39.31
C ALA A 295 -23.37 -12.25 -39.01
N SER A 296 -23.81 -12.27 -37.75
CA SER A 296 -25.05 -11.61 -37.32
C SER A 296 -25.02 -10.11 -37.62
N THR A 297 -23.89 -9.40 -37.44
CA THR A 297 -23.83 -7.96 -37.76
C THR A 297 -24.15 -7.66 -39.23
N LYS A 298 -23.80 -8.55 -40.17
CA LYS A 298 -24.04 -8.36 -41.61
C LYS A 298 -25.52 -8.47 -41.95
N ILE A 299 -26.20 -9.48 -41.42
CA ILE A 299 -27.64 -9.74 -41.63
C ILE A 299 -28.46 -8.49 -41.29
N TRP A 300 -28.16 -7.87 -40.13
CA TRP A 300 -28.88 -6.68 -39.66
C TRP A 300 -28.36 -5.36 -40.23
N SER A 301 -27.16 -5.31 -40.81
CA SER A 301 -26.61 -4.09 -41.46
C SER A 301 -27.35 -3.64 -42.72
N ALA A 302 -28.20 -4.49 -43.29
CA ALA A 302 -29.11 -4.10 -44.37
C ALA A 302 -30.25 -3.17 -43.90
N ALA A 303 -30.53 -3.11 -42.59
CA ALA A 303 -31.41 -2.10 -42.01
C ALA A 303 -30.63 -0.78 -41.83
N ALA A 304 -31.15 0.32 -42.38
CA ALA A 304 -30.42 1.56 -42.62
C ALA A 304 -29.97 2.38 -41.37
N SER A 305 -30.12 1.84 -40.15
CA SER A 305 -29.77 2.52 -38.89
C SER A 305 -28.28 2.42 -38.51
N LEU A 306 -27.47 1.74 -39.32
CA LEU A 306 -26.14 1.22 -38.93
C LEU A 306 -24.92 1.93 -39.55
N LEU A 307 -25.07 3.18 -40.00
CA LEU A 307 -23.93 4.01 -40.42
C LEU A 307 -22.89 4.14 -39.28
N PRO A 308 -21.59 3.88 -39.55
CA PRO A 308 -20.53 4.13 -38.56
C PRO A 308 -20.51 5.62 -38.21
N LYS A 309 -20.69 5.94 -36.92
CA LYS A 309 -20.42 7.29 -36.41
C LYS A 309 -18.90 7.48 -36.38
N GLU A 310 -18.44 8.56 -36.99
CA GLU A 310 -17.04 8.97 -36.97
C GLU A 310 -16.50 8.98 -35.53
N GLU A 311 -15.30 8.44 -35.33
CA GLU A 311 -14.74 8.24 -34.00
C GLU A 311 -13.90 9.46 -33.59
N PRO A 312 -14.34 10.28 -32.60
CA PRO A 312 -13.51 11.38 -32.12
C PRO A 312 -12.27 10.81 -31.41
N ALA A 313 -11.10 11.39 -31.69
CA ALA A 313 -9.88 11.02 -31.02
C ALA A 313 -9.99 11.22 -29.49
N PRO A 314 -9.69 10.22 -28.66
CA PRO A 314 -9.83 10.33 -27.21
C PRO A 314 -8.79 11.31 -26.62
N PRO A 315 -9.13 12.05 -25.55
CA PRO A 315 -8.16 12.84 -24.79
C PRO A 315 -6.99 11.99 -24.27
N THR A 316 -5.77 12.43 -24.53
CA THR A 316 -4.55 11.68 -24.15
C THR A 316 -4.28 11.74 -22.66
N VAL A 317 -3.98 10.58 -22.05
CA VAL A 317 -3.52 10.46 -20.66
C VAL A 317 -1.99 10.32 -20.66
N PRO A 318 -1.24 11.09 -19.84
CA PRO A 318 0.21 10.90 -19.72
C PRO A 318 0.53 9.55 -19.07
N MET A 319 1.63 8.91 -19.48
CA MET A 319 2.04 7.62 -18.92
C MET A 319 2.49 7.76 -17.46
N ASP A 320 2.06 6.82 -16.61
CA ASP A 320 2.46 6.75 -15.21
C ASP A 320 3.99 6.67 -15.04
N TYR A 321 4.53 7.47 -14.11
CA TYR A 321 5.97 7.50 -13.81
C TYR A 321 6.53 6.13 -13.41
N SER A 322 5.77 5.32 -12.65
CA SER A 322 6.18 3.95 -12.29
C SER A 322 6.29 3.05 -13.52
N TRP A 323 5.30 3.10 -14.41
CA TRP A 323 5.26 2.28 -15.61
C TRP A 323 6.34 2.67 -16.62
N ALA A 324 6.53 3.98 -16.85
CA ALA A 324 7.61 4.50 -17.68
C ALA A 324 9.01 4.13 -17.14
N ARG A 325 9.16 4.03 -15.81
CA ARG A 325 10.41 3.56 -15.17
C ARG A 325 10.60 2.04 -15.30
N GLU A 326 9.54 1.26 -15.11
CA GLU A 326 9.57 -0.22 -15.24
C GLU A 326 9.87 -0.65 -16.68
N LEU A 327 9.34 0.06 -17.67
CA LEU A 327 9.66 -0.12 -19.09
C LEU A 327 11.02 0.49 -19.52
N GLY A 328 11.76 1.13 -18.61
CA GLY A 328 13.05 1.76 -18.92
C GLY A 328 12.99 3.01 -19.81
N LEU A 329 11.79 3.52 -20.13
CA LEU A 329 11.57 4.68 -21.00
C LEU A 329 12.08 6.00 -20.38
N ILE A 330 12.19 6.05 -19.05
CA ILE A 330 12.72 7.21 -18.32
C ILE A 330 13.79 6.81 -17.30
N ARG A 331 14.79 7.68 -17.16
CA ARG A 331 15.78 7.64 -16.06
C ARG A 331 15.56 8.80 -15.11
N LYS A 332 15.47 8.52 -13.80
CA LYS A 332 15.47 9.54 -12.74
C LYS A 332 16.75 9.37 -11.90
N PRO A 333 17.58 10.42 -11.74
CA PRO A 333 18.76 10.33 -10.90
C PRO A 333 18.37 10.11 -9.43
N GLN A 334 19.14 9.27 -8.74
CA GLN A 334 18.91 8.97 -7.33
C GLN A 334 19.49 10.09 -6.46
N LEU A 335 18.60 10.90 -5.85
CA LEU A 335 18.99 12.06 -5.03
C LEU A 335 19.66 11.69 -3.71
N VAL A 336 19.41 10.48 -3.19
CA VAL A 336 19.98 9.98 -1.94
C VAL A 336 20.73 8.68 -2.22
N HIS A 337 22.05 8.73 -2.20
CA HIS A 337 22.89 7.54 -2.19
C HIS A 337 22.92 7.01 -0.75
N ASP A 338 22.11 5.99 -0.46
CA ASP A 338 22.21 5.24 0.80
C ASP A 338 23.50 4.43 0.76
N VAL A 339 24.57 4.98 1.34
CA VAL A 339 25.85 4.29 1.50
C VAL A 339 25.69 3.27 2.61
N ASN A 340 25.12 2.12 2.23
CA ASN A 340 25.24 0.87 2.96
C ASN A 340 24.82 0.95 4.45
N LEU A 341 23.64 1.49 4.76
CA LEU A 341 23.12 1.45 6.14
C LEU A 341 21.92 0.51 6.37
N ARG A 342 21.04 0.31 5.39
CA ARG A 342 19.98 -0.73 5.40
C ARG A 342 19.44 -1.06 4.01
N LEU A 343 19.72 -2.26 3.51
CA LEU A 343 19.01 -2.82 2.35
C LEU A 343 17.65 -3.40 2.80
N SER A 344 16.68 -2.52 3.04
CA SER A 344 15.30 -2.89 3.40
C SER A 344 14.45 -3.38 2.21
N ALA A 345 14.93 -3.18 0.99
CA ALA A 345 14.28 -3.66 -0.24
C ALA A 345 14.66 -5.11 -0.62
N ALA A 346 15.60 -5.73 0.09
CA ALA A 346 15.95 -7.14 -0.09
C ALA A 346 14.93 -8.05 0.61
N ARG A 347 14.86 -9.34 0.21
CA ARG A 347 13.98 -10.35 0.83
C ARG A 347 14.24 -10.58 2.32
N SER A 348 15.41 -10.20 2.82
CA SER A 348 15.79 -10.19 4.23
C SER A 348 16.40 -8.84 4.58
N CYS A 349 16.30 -8.45 5.85
CA CYS A 349 16.99 -7.25 6.35
C CYS A 349 18.50 -7.52 6.37
N CYS A 350 19.29 -6.73 5.64
CA CYS A 350 20.75 -6.88 5.60
C CYS A 350 21.45 -5.66 6.24
N THR A 351 22.51 -5.93 7.00
CA THR A 351 23.64 -4.99 7.13
C THR A 351 24.52 -5.12 5.88
N PRO A 352 25.56 -4.29 5.69
CA PRO A 352 26.36 -4.33 4.46
C PRO A 352 26.91 -5.73 4.15
N GLY A 353 26.52 -6.28 3.01
CA GLY A 353 26.85 -7.65 2.58
C GLY A 353 26.22 -8.81 3.38
N VAL A 354 25.84 -8.61 4.64
CA VAL A 354 25.50 -9.69 5.59
C VAL A 354 24.00 -9.71 5.94
N PRO A 355 23.26 -10.81 5.68
CA PRO A 355 21.88 -10.99 6.11
C PRO A 355 21.72 -11.06 7.63
N ILE A 356 20.65 -10.50 8.19
CA ILE A 356 20.36 -10.53 9.65
C ILE A 356 20.38 -11.94 10.25
N THR A 357 20.01 -12.97 9.49
CA THR A 357 20.06 -14.38 9.91
C THR A 357 21.49 -14.85 10.15
N GLU A 358 22.46 -14.39 9.37
CA GLU A 358 23.87 -14.72 9.56
C GLU A 358 24.48 -13.95 10.74
N ILE A 359 24.04 -12.71 10.98
CA ILE A 359 24.45 -11.93 12.17
C ILE A 359 24.05 -12.66 13.46
N ILE A 360 22.87 -13.28 13.47
CA ILE A 360 22.35 -14.07 14.59
C ILE A 360 23.06 -15.43 14.67
N ASN A 361 23.13 -16.18 13.57
CA ASN A 361 23.68 -17.55 13.57
C ASN A 361 25.20 -17.62 13.84
N ARG A 362 25.94 -16.51 13.71
CA ARG A 362 27.37 -16.43 14.07
C ARG A 362 27.63 -15.67 15.38
N ASP A 363 26.60 -15.40 16.18
CA ASP A 363 26.67 -14.75 17.50
C ASP A 363 27.52 -13.45 17.56
N PHE A 364 27.50 -12.64 16.49
CA PHE A 364 28.22 -11.35 16.44
C PHE A 364 27.82 -10.37 17.56
N GLY A 365 26.64 -10.56 18.16
CA GLY A 365 26.12 -9.74 19.24
C GLY A 365 25.95 -8.26 18.88
N ILE A 366 25.88 -7.41 19.90
CA ILE A 366 25.73 -5.96 19.72
C ILE A 366 27.04 -5.36 19.17
N GLY A 367 28.20 -5.80 19.67
CA GLY A 367 29.52 -5.32 19.23
C GLY A 367 29.78 -5.57 17.74
N GLY A 368 29.67 -6.83 17.30
CA GLY A 368 29.83 -7.22 15.91
C GLY A 368 28.80 -6.58 14.98
N ARG A 369 27.58 -6.28 15.46
CA ARG A 369 26.58 -5.53 14.66
C ARG A 369 26.92 -4.05 14.50
N ILE A 370 27.62 -3.44 15.47
CA ILE A 370 28.12 -2.05 15.36
C ILE A 370 29.32 -1.98 14.40
N THR A 371 30.13 -3.05 14.32
CA THR A 371 31.32 -3.09 13.46
C THR A 371 31.10 -3.70 12.07
N ALA A 372 30.03 -4.48 11.86
CA ALA A 372 29.64 -5.02 10.54
C ALA A 372 29.58 -4.00 9.38
N PRO A 373 29.12 -2.74 9.53
CA PRO A 373 29.11 -1.76 8.44
C PRO A 373 30.49 -1.12 8.12
N ARG A 374 31.60 -1.62 8.68
CA ARG A 374 32.93 -0.95 8.61
C ARG A 374 33.55 -0.79 7.22
N SER A 375 32.99 -1.33 6.13
CA SER A 375 33.56 -1.11 4.80
C SER A 375 33.42 0.32 4.30
N GLN A 376 32.34 1.06 4.62
CA GLN A 376 32.13 2.43 4.13
C GLN A 376 31.37 3.36 5.11
N ALA A 377 32.06 4.42 5.54
CA ALA A 377 31.56 5.74 5.98
C ALA A 377 30.25 5.83 6.82
N LEU A 378 30.39 5.77 8.16
CA LEU A 378 29.33 6.15 9.11
C LEU A 378 29.39 7.67 9.45
N THR A 379 28.62 8.51 8.74
CA THR A 379 28.41 9.92 9.10
C THR A 379 27.04 10.15 9.76
N THR A 380 27.02 10.51 11.04
CA THR A 380 25.78 10.67 11.84
C THR A 380 25.43 12.15 12.17
N PRO A 381 24.19 12.61 11.94
CA PRO A 381 23.74 13.96 12.30
C PRO A 381 23.33 14.08 13.79
N SER A 382 23.04 15.30 14.27
CA SER A 382 22.63 15.56 15.67
C SER A 382 21.53 16.64 15.82
N LEU A 383 20.49 16.41 16.65
CA LEU A 383 19.45 17.39 17.03
C LEU A 383 18.90 17.19 18.48
N CYS A 384 18.53 18.26 19.23
CA CYS A 384 18.54 18.26 20.71
C CYS A 384 17.19 18.05 21.45
N ALA A 385 17.17 17.22 22.49
CA ALA A 385 16.06 17.10 23.45
C ALA A 385 16.31 17.81 24.78
N ARG A 386 15.52 18.87 25.04
CA ARG A 386 14.94 19.18 26.37
C ARG A 386 13.81 20.21 26.29
N ALA A 387 12.85 20.01 25.37
CA ALA A 387 11.71 20.90 25.17
C ALA A 387 10.49 20.19 24.54
N GLY A 388 10.11 19.01 25.06
CA GLY A 388 8.99 18.22 24.51
C GLY A 388 9.20 17.76 23.05
N LYS A 389 10.46 17.62 22.63
CA LYS A 389 10.93 17.32 21.26
C LYS A 389 12.15 16.38 21.30
N ASP A 390 12.49 15.81 20.15
CA ASP A 390 13.29 14.57 19.96
C ASP A 390 14.81 14.60 20.26
N LEU A 391 15.46 13.42 20.24
CA LEU A 391 16.27 12.91 21.36
C LEU A 391 17.82 12.84 21.23
N ILE A 392 18.51 13.81 20.62
CA ILE A 392 19.99 13.95 20.76
C ILE A 392 20.26 15.20 21.64
N ARG A 393 21.26 16.09 21.60
CA ARG A 393 22.44 16.45 20.78
C ARG A 393 23.37 17.24 21.69
N ARG A 394 24.69 17.13 21.48
CA ARG A 394 25.64 18.23 21.70
C ARG A 394 26.77 18.09 20.68
N ARG A 395 27.42 19.19 20.31
CA ARG A 395 28.72 19.11 19.60
C ARG A 395 29.76 18.63 20.62
N SER A 396 30.52 17.61 20.27
CA SER A 396 31.70 17.17 21.03
C SER A 396 32.86 18.14 20.80
N ALA A 397 33.64 18.39 21.85
CA ALA A 397 34.93 19.05 21.73
C ALA A 397 35.99 18.10 21.14
N THR A 398 37.21 18.60 20.92
CA THR A 398 38.38 17.80 20.54
C THR A 398 38.66 16.71 21.58
N ALA A 399 38.81 15.46 21.13
CA ALA A 399 38.84 14.29 21.99
C ALA A 399 40.29 13.84 22.34
N PRO A 400 40.52 13.23 23.52
CA PRO A 400 41.82 12.72 23.96
C PRO A 400 42.71 12.02 22.92
N PRO A 401 42.21 11.05 22.11
CA PRO A 401 43.10 10.32 21.21
C PRO A 401 43.70 11.18 20.09
N LYS A 402 43.15 12.37 19.76
CA LYS A 402 43.77 13.28 18.77
C LYS A 402 45.05 13.95 19.27
N GLN A 403 45.24 14.08 20.59
CA GLN A 403 46.51 14.57 21.15
C GLN A 403 47.53 13.44 21.27
N PHE A 404 47.10 12.26 21.71
CA PHE A 404 47.98 11.10 21.84
C PHE A 404 48.42 10.49 20.50
N SER A 405 47.55 10.44 19.48
CA SER A 405 47.97 10.00 18.14
C SER A 405 49.03 10.96 17.59
N HIS A 406 48.77 12.27 17.60
CA HIS A 406 49.74 13.27 17.13
C HIS A 406 51.12 13.14 17.78
N GLY A 407 51.22 12.84 19.08
CA GLY A 407 52.49 12.58 19.77
C GLY A 407 53.23 11.32 19.29
N VAL A 408 52.49 10.26 18.94
CA VAL A 408 53.04 9.02 18.36
C VAL A 408 53.38 9.21 16.88
N ASP A 409 52.47 9.80 16.09
CA ASP A 409 52.58 10.05 14.65
C ASP A 409 53.77 10.96 14.30
N THR A 410 54.13 11.88 15.20
CA THR A 410 55.30 12.77 15.07
C THR A 410 56.60 12.19 15.67
N GLY A 411 56.54 11.02 16.31
CA GLY A 411 57.69 10.37 16.94
C GLY A 411 58.23 11.05 18.21
N LEU A 412 57.47 11.99 18.80
CA LEU A 412 57.89 12.72 20.01
C LEU A 412 58.01 11.76 21.21
N ILE A 413 59.11 11.84 21.96
CA ILE A 413 59.27 11.03 23.18
C ILE A 413 58.23 11.50 24.22
N PRO A 414 57.61 10.61 25.03
CA PRO A 414 56.59 10.99 26.03
C PRO A 414 56.94 12.17 26.94
N MET A 415 58.23 12.35 27.28
CA MET A 415 58.71 13.48 28.07
C MET A 415 58.74 14.80 27.28
N GLU A 416 59.01 14.75 25.98
CA GLU A 416 58.99 15.90 25.09
C GLU A 416 57.55 16.37 24.86
N PHE A 417 56.64 15.45 24.55
CA PHE A 417 55.19 15.71 24.43
C PHE A 417 54.62 16.38 25.70
N VAL A 418 54.93 15.85 26.89
CA VAL A 418 54.49 16.45 28.17
C VAL A 418 55.08 17.85 28.38
N ASN A 419 56.30 18.12 27.90
CA ASN A 419 56.92 19.44 27.99
C ASN A 419 56.40 20.42 26.93
N GLU A 420 56.02 19.94 25.74
CA GLU A 420 55.40 20.74 24.69
C GLU A 420 53.99 21.20 25.09
N MET A 421 53.16 20.28 25.58
CA MET A 421 51.83 20.62 26.11
C MET A 421 51.93 21.67 27.23
N ARG A 422 52.96 21.56 28.09
CA ARG A 422 53.27 22.59 29.11
C ARG A 422 53.70 23.93 28.50
N LYS A 423 54.51 23.95 27.43
CA LYS A 423 54.88 25.18 26.69
C LYS A 423 53.66 25.87 26.06
N ARG A 424 52.71 25.08 25.54
CA ARG A 424 51.44 25.57 24.95
C ARG A 424 50.40 25.99 26.01
N VAL A 425 50.67 25.75 27.29
CA VAL A 425 49.74 25.97 28.43
C VAL A 425 48.45 25.13 28.28
N GLU A 426 48.54 24.00 27.58
CA GLU A 426 47.43 23.06 27.39
C GLU A 426 47.49 21.90 28.38
N LEU A 427 46.32 21.44 28.83
CA LEU A 427 46.20 20.21 29.62
C LEU A 427 46.13 19.00 28.69
N ILE A 428 46.80 17.92 29.06
CA ILE A 428 46.77 16.64 28.32
C ILE A 428 45.39 16.01 28.50
N MET A 429 44.60 15.99 27.43
CA MET A 429 43.25 15.46 27.43
C MET A 429 43.27 13.95 27.70
N GLY A 430 42.48 13.49 28.67
CA GLY A 430 42.48 12.09 29.12
C GLY A 430 43.39 11.79 30.32
N ILE A 431 44.25 12.74 30.73
CA ILE A 431 45.00 12.66 32.00
C ILE A 431 44.30 13.47 33.09
N GLY A 432 44.29 12.94 34.31
CA GLY A 432 43.79 13.61 35.50
C GLY A 432 42.43 13.09 35.97
N HIS A 433 42.32 12.93 37.30
CA HIS A 433 41.09 12.56 37.97
C HIS A 433 40.88 13.38 39.27
N ARG A 434 39.62 13.62 39.66
CA ARG A 434 39.26 14.44 40.84
C ARG A 434 39.52 13.75 42.19
N VAL A 435 39.22 12.45 42.31
CA VAL A 435 39.32 11.67 43.57
C VAL A 435 40.36 10.53 43.51
N LYS A 436 40.30 9.70 42.47
CA LYS A 436 41.23 8.59 42.20
C LYS A 436 42.67 9.05 41.95
N SER A 437 43.62 8.17 42.24
CA SER A 437 45.07 8.39 42.20
C SER A 437 45.83 7.08 41.97
N ILE A 438 47.16 7.12 41.81
CA ILE A 438 47.99 5.92 41.61
C ILE A 438 47.83 4.86 42.73
N ASN A 439 47.62 5.30 43.98
CA ASN A 439 47.38 4.41 45.14
C ASN A 439 45.90 3.99 45.29
N ASN A 440 45.00 4.56 44.50
CA ASN A 440 43.56 4.30 44.52
C ASN A 440 43.03 4.42 43.07
N PRO A 441 43.29 3.43 42.20
CA PRO A 441 43.01 3.52 40.77
C PRO A 441 41.52 3.43 40.42
N ASP A 442 41.16 3.90 39.23
CA ASP A 442 39.81 3.76 38.68
C ASP A 442 39.64 2.35 38.10
N MET A 443 38.77 1.54 38.72
CA MET A 443 38.50 0.17 38.30
C MET A 443 38.01 0.06 36.85
N ARG A 444 37.39 1.12 36.30
CA ARG A 444 36.97 1.15 34.89
C ARG A 444 38.18 1.21 33.95
N VAL A 445 39.22 1.94 34.34
CA VAL A 445 40.48 2.02 33.59
C VAL A 445 41.20 0.67 33.68
N GLU A 446 41.34 0.10 34.88
CA GLU A 446 42.05 -1.17 35.07
C GLU A 446 41.36 -2.35 34.36
N ILE A 447 40.03 -2.43 34.33
CA ILE A 447 39.29 -3.46 33.57
C ILE A 447 39.58 -3.33 32.06
N LEU A 448 39.51 -2.11 31.50
CA LEU A 448 39.75 -1.87 30.08
C LEU A 448 41.22 -2.08 29.68
N LYS A 449 42.14 -1.64 30.54
CA LYS A 449 43.60 -1.77 30.40
C LYS A 449 44.02 -3.23 30.41
N LYS A 450 43.51 -4.02 31.37
CA LYS A 450 43.71 -5.47 31.41
C LYS A 450 43.18 -6.13 30.13
N PHE A 451 41.93 -5.86 29.76
CA PHE A 451 41.33 -6.45 28.56
C PHE A 451 42.12 -6.13 27.29
N ALA A 452 42.52 -4.87 27.08
CA ALA A 452 43.30 -4.46 25.91
C ALA A 452 44.67 -5.17 25.85
N LEU A 453 45.41 -5.20 26.97
CA LEU A 453 46.73 -5.83 27.03
C LEU A 453 46.68 -7.37 26.89
N GLU A 454 45.57 -8.01 27.26
CA GLU A 454 45.39 -9.47 27.13
C GLU A 454 44.86 -9.91 25.75
N ASN A 455 44.15 -9.04 25.01
CA ASN A 455 43.37 -9.44 23.83
C ASN A 455 43.77 -8.72 22.52
N PHE A 456 44.52 -7.62 22.56
CA PHE A 456 44.91 -6.89 21.33
C PHE A 456 46.29 -7.34 20.83
N PRO A 457 46.48 -7.57 19.52
CA PRO A 457 47.75 -8.07 18.97
C PRO A 457 48.88 -7.02 19.03
N ALA A 458 48.53 -5.74 19.10
CA ALA A 458 49.43 -4.62 19.36
C ALA A 458 48.64 -3.50 20.06
N SER A 459 49.31 -2.65 20.84
CA SER A 459 48.67 -1.46 21.45
C SER A 459 49.63 -0.27 21.63
N PRO A 460 50.33 0.18 20.57
CA PRO A 460 51.41 1.18 20.67
C PRO A 460 50.97 2.49 21.33
N MET A 461 49.79 3.01 20.99
CA MET A 461 49.23 4.23 21.60
C MET A 461 48.88 4.04 23.10
N LEU A 462 48.51 2.83 23.53
CA LEU A 462 48.27 2.53 24.95
C LEU A 462 49.59 2.52 25.72
N HIS A 463 50.64 1.86 25.20
CA HIS A 463 51.97 1.89 25.82
C HIS A 463 52.51 3.32 25.93
N TYR A 464 52.37 4.13 24.88
CA TYR A 464 52.74 5.55 24.90
C TYR A 464 52.00 6.33 25.99
N ALA A 465 50.68 6.16 26.09
CA ALA A 465 49.86 6.82 27.11
C ALA A 465 50.23 6.40 28.55
N LEU A 466 50.65 5.16 28.76
CA LEU A 466 51.14 4.66 30.05
C LEU A 466 52.51 5.24 30.43
N GLU A 467 53.42 5.48 29.47
CA GLU A 467 54.67 6.22 29.76
C GLU A 467 54.40 7.70 30.07
N VAL A 468 53.45 8.34 29.36
CA VAL A 468 52.96 9.69 29.72
C VAL A 468 52.36 9.70 31.14
N GLU A 469 51.56 8.69 31.51
CA GLU A 469 50.99 8.54 32.86
C GLU A 469 52.08 8.49 33.94
N LYS A 470 53.17 7.74 33.76
CA LYS A 470 54.29 7.72 34.72
C LYS A 470 54.89 9.12 34.93
N ILE A 471 55.05 9.87 33.84
CA ILE A 471 55.62 11.23 33.86
C ILE A 471 54.67 12.24 34.51
N THR A 472 53.35 12.08 34.36
CA THR A 472 52.35 12.99 34.97
C THR A 472 52.05 12.64 36.43
N THR A 473 51.92 11.35 36.77
CA THR A 473 51.75 10.89 38.17
C THR A 473 52.93 11.28 39.05
N SER A 474 54.16 11.25 38.52
CA SER A 474 55.37 11.77 39.20
C SER A 474 55.30 13.26 39.56
N LYS A 475 54.41 14.04 38.93
CA LYS A 475 54.21 15.47 39.24
C LYS A 475 53.08 15.69 40.24
N LYS A 476 51.98 14.91 40.14
CA LYS A 476 50.91 14.81 41.15
C LYS A 476 50.25 13.43 41.08
N PRO A 477 50.00 12.73 42.20
CA PRO A 477 49.53 11.35 42.19
C PRO A 477 48.11 11.15 41.64
N ASN A 478 47.34 12.22 41.42
CA ASN A 478 46.00 12.17 40.81
C ASN A 478 46.00 12.46 39.29
N LEU A 479 47.18 12.66 38.68
CA LEU A 479 47.36 12.80 37.22
C LEU A 479 47.55 11.43 36.54
N ILE A 480 46.63 10.51 36.86
CA ILE A 480 46.47 9.19 36.24
C ILE A 480 45.73 9.27 34.90
N LEU A 481 45.83 8.25 34.06
CA LEU A 481 45.01 8.07 32.87
C LEU A 481 43.55 7.83 33.29
N ASN A 482 42.61 8.59 32.72
CA ASN A 482 41.19 8.47 33.03
C ASN A 482 40.45 7.62 31.99
N VAL A 483 39.19 7.24 32.30
CA VAL A 483 38.40 6.32 31.46
C VAL A 483 38.17 6.83 30.03
N ASP A 484 38.03 8.15 29.85
CA ASP A 484 37.81 8.75 28.52
C ASP A 484 39.11 8.77 27.69
N GLY A 485 40.26 8.93 28.37
CA GLY A 485 41.60 8.72 27.78
C GLY A 485 41.84 7.25 27.41
N MET A 486 41.60 6.32 28.34
CA MET A 486 41.78 4.88 28.17
C MET A 486 40.94 4.32 27.01
N ILE A 487 39.65 4.66 26.93
CA ILE A 487 38.78 4.28 25.80
C ILE A 487 39.27 4.92 24.50
N GLY A 488 39.76 6.17 24.56
CA GLY A 488 40.32 6.86 23.40
C GLY A 488 41.53 6.14 22.81
N VAL A 489 42.55 5.85 23.62
CA VAL A 489 43.82 5.28 23.14
C VAL A 489 43.74 3.79 22.79
N ALA A 490 42.79 3.05 23.35
CA ALA A 490 42.52 1.66 22.98
C ALA A 490 41.69 1.48 21.70
N TYR A 491 41.22 2.58 21.08
CA TYR A 491 40.30 2.55 19.93
C TYR A 491 40.75 3.50 18.81
N ALA A 492 42.02 3.92 18.87
CA ALA A 492 42.58 5.04 18.13
C ALA A 492 42.89 4.70 16.67
N ASP A 493 43.48 3.53 16.43
CA ASP A 493 44.35 3.25 15.27
C ASP A 493 43.71 3.42 13.87
N GLU A 494 42.37 3.45 13.76
CA GLU A 494 41.67 3.69 12.47
C GLU A 494 40.44 4.65 12.55
N PHE A 495 39.93 5.02 13.72
CA PHE A 495 38.55 5.56 13.86
C PHE A 495 38.42 7.02 14.32
N ILE A 496 39.53 7.75 14.36
CA ILE A 496 39.62 9.09 14.97
C ILE A 496 38.95 10.20 14.15
N GLU A 497 39.05 10.18 12.83
CA GLU A 497 38.69 11.35 12.00
C GLU A 497 37.19 11.56 11.85
N ILE A 498 36.45 10.50 11.49
CA ILE A 498 34.99 10.50 11.29
C ILE A 498 34.19 10.68 12.59
N GLY A 499 34.86 10.75 13.74
CA GLY A 499 34.24 11.01 15.04
C GLY A 499 33.44 9.84 15.63
N ALA A 500 33.69 8.60 15.17
CA ALA A 500 32.97 7.39 15.59
C ALA A 500 32.95 7.17 17.11
N LEU A 501 34.00 7.59 17.82
CA LEU A 501 34.10 7.56 19.28
C LEU A 501 32.99 8.36 19.98
N ASN A 502 32.55 9.47 19.39
CA ASN A 502 31.42 10.25 19.91
C ASN A 502 30.11 9.47 19.75
N GLY A 503 29.95 8.72 18.65
CA GLY A 503 28.85 7.78 18.44
C GLY A 503 28.82 6.68 19.50
N MET A 504 29.97 6.07 19.80
CA MET A 504 30.10 5.07 20.86
C MET A 504 29.76 5.63 22.25
N PHE A 505 30.26 6.83 22.60
CA PHE A 505 29.92 7.47 23.87
C PHE A 505 28.41 7.80 23.97
N VAL A 506 27.81 8.33 22.90
CA VAL A 506 26.36 8.62 22.86
C VAL A 506 25.55 7.33 22.99
N LEU A 507 25.90 6.26 22.28
CA LEU A 507 25.21 4.97 22.37
C LEU A 507 25.28 4.39 23.79
N GLY A 508 26.48 4.36 24.39
CA GLY A 508 26.68 3.88 25.75
C GLY A 508 25.93 4.72 26.79
N ARG A 509 25.99 6.06 26.68
CA ARG A 509 25.35 6.98 27.62
C ARG A 509 23.82 7.01 27.47
N SER A 510 23.29 6.78 26.27
CA SER A 510 21.84 6.70 26.03
C SER A 510 21.15 5.63 26.90
N MET A 511 21.80 4.50 27.18
CA MET A 511 21.26 3.49 28.10
C MET A 511 21.01 4.08 29.50
N GLY A 512 21.98 4.85 30.02
CA GLY A 512 21.83 5.54 31.31
C GLY A 512 20.77 6.64 31.28
N PHE A 513 20.67 7.41 30.19
CA PHE A 513 19.63 8.43 30.04
C PHE A 513 18.22 7.83 29.96
N ILE A 514 18.05 6.70 29.27
CA ILE A 514 16.79 5.93 29.25
C ILE A 514 16.48 5.41 30.65
N GLY A 515 17.47 4.86 31.36
CA GLY A 515 17.34 4.43 32.76
C GLY A 515 16.82 5.54 33.68
N HIS A 516 17.45 6.72 33.64
CA HIS A 516 16.99 7.89 34.42
C HIS A 516 15.58 8.35 34.03
N TYR A 517 15.23 8.36 32.74
CA TYR A 517 13.87 8.72 32.30
C TYR A 517 12.81 7.73 32.81
N LEU A 518 13.09 6.42 32.74
CA LEU A 518 12.20 5.39 33.27
C LEU A 518 12.07 5.48 34.79
N ASP A 519 13.17 5.73 35.51
CA ASP A 519 13.16 5.88 36.96
C ASP A 519 12.39 7.12 37.42
N GLN A 520 12.58 8.27 36.75
CA GLN A 520 11.80 9.49 37.00
C GLN A 520 10.29 9.26 36.83
N ARG A 521 9.88 8.49 35.82
CA ARG A 521 8.47 8.10 35.62
C ARG A 521 7.98 7.08 36.65
N ARG A 522 8.82 6.12 37.05
CA ARG A 522 8.54 5.11 38.10
C ARG A 522 8.31 5.77 39.46
N LEU A 523 9.14 6.75 39.81
CA LEU A 523 9.07 7.56 41.02
C LEU A 523 8.00 8.67 40.94
N LYS A 524 7.31 8.83 39.80
CA LYS A 524 6.27 9.85 39.55
C LYS A 524 6.71 11.27 39.92
N GLN A 525 7.97 11.63 39.67
CA GLN A 525 8.47 12.95 40.06
C GLN A 525 7.75 14.08 39.30
N GLY A 526 7.42 15.15 40.03
CA GLY A 526 6.73 16.32 39.50
C GLY A 526 7.62 17.23 38.65
N LEU A 527 7.05 18.33 38.16
CA LEU A 527 7.81 19.33 37.41
C LEU A 527 8.85 20.00 38.31
N TYR A 528 10.13 19.81 38.01
CA TYR A 528 11.22 20.51 38.69
C TYR A 528 11.25 22.00 38.29
N ARG A 529 11.29 22.88 39.30
CA ARG A 529 11.60 24.29 39.18
C ARG A 529 12.88 24.54 39.96
N HIS A 530 13.85 25.22 39.35
CA HIS A 530 15.11 25.54 40.01
C HIS A 530 14.84 26.57 41.14
N PRO A 531 15.46 26.43 42.34
CA PRO A 531 15.37 27.42 43.39
C PRO A 531 15.88 28.78 42.92
N TRP A 532 15.34 29.87 43.48
CA TRP A 532 15.68 31.23 43.08
C TRP A 532 16.94 31.76 43.78
N ASP A 533 17.22 31.22 44.96
CA ASP A 533 18.40 31.44 45.81
C ASP A 533 19.70 30.86 45.21
N ASP A 534 19.59 29.85 44.33
CA ASP A 534 20.72 29.29 43.54
C ASP A 534 20.95 30.09 42.22
N ILE A 535 20.21 31.18 41.98
CA ILE A 535 20.28 31.99 40.76
C ILE A 535 20.65 33.45 41.11
N SER A 536 21.88 33.85 40.76
CA SER A 536 22.28 35.26 40.82
C SER A 536 21.67 36.06 39.65
N TYR A 537 20.59 36.80 39.93
CA TYR A 537 19.89 37.65 38.97
C TYR A 537 20.62 38.99 38.75
N VAL A 538 21.72 38.96 38.00
CA VAL A 538 22.45 40.17 37.57
C VAL A 538 21.71 40.83 36.38
N MET A 539 20.74 41.68 36.69
CA MET A 539 20.02 42.48 35.69
C MET A 539 20.84 43.72 35.29
N PRO A 540 20.97 44.05 33.99
CA PRO A 540 21.60 45.29 33.56
C PRO A 540 20.70 46.49 33.91
N GLU A 541 21.30 47.54 34.47
CA GLU A 541 20.63 48.81 34.77
C GLU A 541 19.94 49.40 33.53
N GLN A 542 18.84 50.13 33.72
CA GLN A 542 18.12 50.82 32.64
C GLN A 542 19.00 51.80 31.84
N SER A 543 20.08 52.31 32.44
CA SER A 543 21.12 53.12 31.81
C SER A 543 21.81 52.43 30.61
N GLN A 544 21.83 51.09 30.57
CA GLN A 544 22.44 50.30 29.49
C GLN A 544 21.45 49.97 28.36
N TRP A 545 20.16 50.28 28.52
CA TRP A 545 19.11 50.05 27.51
C TRP A 545 18.99 51.26 26.58
N ALA A 546 20.12 51.68 26.00
CA ALA A 546 20.09 52.64 24.90
C ALA A 546 19.32 52.02 23.71
N PRO A 547 18.30 52.70 23.16
CA PRO A 547 17.60 52.21 21.99
C PRO A 547 18.52 52.22 20.77
N TRP A 548 18.46 51.13 19.99
CA TRP A 548 19.04 51.01 18.65
C TRP A 548 18.01 51.48 17.61
#